data_AF-A0A5N5WD24-F1
#
_entry.id   AF-A0A5N5WD24-F1
#
_cell.length_a   1.000
_cell.length_b   1.000
_cell.length_c   1.000
_cell.angle_alpha   90.00
_cell.angle_beta   90.00
_cell.angle_gamma   90.00
#
_symmetry.space_group_name_H-M   'P 1'
#
loop_
_entity.id
_entity.type
_entity.pdbx_description
1 polymer ?
#
loop_
_entity_poly.entity_id
_entity_poly.type
_entity_poly.pdbx_seq_one_letter_code
_entity_poly.pdbx_strand_id
1 'polypeptide(L)'
;MIHLALISAGFGLTVVSVALDLSHRCRRHHADGLRAVGNALISLGNLPDYPVAAVITGAVAAWCAHRWWHGGGGDGTRRGLRDLRRRFTAVRRTAPVA
;
A
#
# COMPACT_ATOMS: atom_id res chain seq x y z
N MET A 1 12.29 -12.93 -16.50
CA MET A 1 11.17 -12.10 -17.00
C MET A 1 10.34 -11.48 -15.88
N ILE A 2 9.97 -12.24 -14.83
CA ILE A 2 9.15 -11.74 -13.71
C ILE A 2 9.79 -10.54 -12.99
N HIS A 3 11.11 -10.58 -12.73
CA HIS A 3 11.83 -9.49 -12.06
C HIS A 3 11.74 -8.14 -12.79
N LEU A 4 11.93 -8.15 -14.12
CA LEU A 4 11.80 -6.95 -14.95
C LEU A 4 10.37 -6.37 -14.90
N ALA A 5 9.36 -7.23 -14.89
CA ALA A 5 7.96 -6.80 -14.77
C ALA A 5 7.66 -6.16 -13.40
N LEU A 6 8.22 -6.70 -12.31
CA LEU A 6 8.09 -6.13 -10.97
C LEU A 6 8.76 -4.75 -10.88
N ILE A 7 9.98 -4.64 -11.41
CA ILE A 7 10.74 -3.39 -11.41
C ILE A 7 10.02 -2.32 -12.23
N SER A 8 9.57 -2.63 -13.45
CA SER A 8 8.89 -1.67 -14.31
C SER A 8 7.53 -1.23 -13.75
N ALA A 9 6.75 -2.15 -13.20
CA ALA A 9 5.50 -1.83 -12.51
C ALA A 9 5.74 -0.95 -11.28
N GLY A 10 6.77 -1.26 -10.49
CA GLY A 10 7.15 -0.47 -9.31
C GLY A 10 7.62 0.94 -9.66
N PHE A 11 8.39 1.11 -10.73
CA PHE A 11 8.75 2.43 -11.26
C PHE A 11 7.52 3.20 -11.73
N GLY A 12 6.60 2.55 -12.46
CA GLY A 12 5.34 3.16 -12.90
C GLY A 12 4.53 3.73 -11.74
N LEU A 13 4.36 2.94 -10.67
CA LEU A 13 3.67 3.40 -9.45
C LEU A 13 4.39 4.56 -8.76
N THR A 14 5.73 4.53 -8.73
CA THR A 14 6.54 5.60 -8.14
C THR A 14 6.41 6.90 -8.94
N VAL A 15 6.44 6.84 -10.28
CA VAL A 15 6.23 8.00 -11.15
C VAL A 15 4.83 8.59 -10.97
N VAL A 16 3.80 7.74 -10.95
CA VAL A 16 2.42 8.18 -10.70
C VAL A 16 2.29 8.85 -9.34
N SER A 17 2.93 8.31 -8.30
CA SER A 17 2.90 8.92 -6.97
C SER A 17 3.53 10.32 -6.92
N VAL A 18 4.62 10.53 -7.66
CA VAL A 18 5.27 11.84 -7.79
C VAL A 18 4.37 12.80 -8.56
N ALA A 19 3.76 12.35 -9.66
CA ALA A 19 2.81 13.15 -10.42
C ALA A 19 1.60 13.59 -9.55
N LEU A 20 1.10 12.71 -8.68
CA LEU A 20 0.01 13.02 -7.75
C LEU A 20 0.41 14.05 -6.70
N ASP A 21 1.63 13.96 -6.17
CA ASP A 21 2.16 14.96 -5.22
C ASP A 21 2.31 16.34 -5.86
N LEU A 22 2.85 16.38 -7.09
CA LEU A 22 3.03 17.63 -7.85
C LEU A 22 1.70 18.25 -8.28
N SER A 23 0.70 17.42 -8.55
CA SER A 23 -0.61 17.90 -8.99
C SER A 23 -1.40 18.60 -7.88
N HIS A 24 -1.00 18.46 -6.61
CA HIS A 24 -1.72 18.95 -5.41
C HIS A 24 -3.20 18.50 -5.29
N ARG A 25 -3.71 17.73 -6.26
CA ARG A 25 -5.09 17.22 -6.34
C ARG A 25 -5.33 16.04 -5.39
N CYS A 26 -4.28 15.42 -4.88
CA CYS A 26 -4.37 14.27 -4.00
C CYS A 26 -3.78 14.58 -2.63
N ARG A 27 -4.41 14.06 -1.58
CA ARG A 27 -3.86 14.16 -0.22
C ARG A 27 -2.58 13.33 -0.15
N ARG A 28 -1.50 13.90 0.41
CA ARG A 28 -0.15 13.32 0.50
C ARG A 28 -0.10 11.85 0.94
N HIS A 29 -1.03 11.39 1.78
CA HIS A 29 -1.08 9.97 2.14
C HIS A 29 -1.33 9.05 0.95
N HIS A 30 -2.17 9.39 -0.03
CA HIS A 30 -2.40 8.52 -1.19
C HIS A 30 -1.10 8.33 -2.01
N ALA A 31 -0.30 9.38 -2.16
CA ALA A 31 1.01 9.31 -2.80
C ALA A 31 1.99 8.46 -1.97
N ASP A 32 2.02 8.63 -0.64
CA ASP A 32 2.87 7.82 0.25
C ASP A 32 2.51 6.33 0.17
N GLY A 33 1.21 5.98 0.05
CA GLY A 33 0.77 4.59 -0.15
C GLY A 33 1.22 4.00 -1.50
N LEU A 34 1.07 4.76 -2.59
CA LEU A 34 1.55 4.35 -3.92
C LEU A 34 3.07 4.19 -3.95
N ARG A 35 3.82 5.09 -3.30
CA ARG A 35 5.29 4.96 -3.16
C ARG A 35 5.68 3.72 -2.38
N ALA A 36 4.96 3.41 -1.31
CA ALA A 36 5.23 2.22 -0.50
C ALA A 36 5.09 0.95 -1.35
N VAL A 37 3.99 0.81 -2.10
CA VAL A 37 3.77 -0.34 -2.99
C VAL A 37 4.80 -0.38 -4.12
N GLY A 38 5.04 0.77 -4.78
CA GLY A 38 6.00 0.86 -5.88
C GLY A 38 7.41 0.44 -5.45
N ASN A 39 7.90 0.95 -4.33
CA ASN A 39 9.23 0.60 -3.81
C ASN A 39 9.30 -0.84 -3.30
N ALA A 40 8.21 -1.41 -2.77
CA ALA A 40 8.17 -2.83 -2.40
C ALA A 40 8.32 -3.75 -3.62
N LEU A 41 7.68 -3.41 -4.75
CA LEU A 41 7.83 -4.16 -6.01
C LEU A 41 9.25 -4.03 -6.59
N ILE A 42 9.83 -2.83 -6.55
CA ILE A 42 11.22 -2.61 -6.96
C ILE A 42 12.17 -3.42 -6.07
N SER A 43 11.94 -3.45 -4.76
CA SER A 43 12.73 -4.22 -3.79
C SER A 43 12.70 -5.73 -4.09
N LEU A 44 11.50 -6.29 -4.25
CA LEU A 44 11.32 -7.71 -4.61
C LEU A 44 11.91 -8.05 -5.97
N GLY A 45 11.82 -7.13 -6.93
CA GLY A 45 12.41 -7.30 -8.25
C GLY A 45 13.94 -7.33 -8.24
N ASN A 46 14.58 -6.53 -7.38
CA ASN A 46 16.03 -6.44 -7.26
C ASN A 46 16.65 -7.49 -6.33
N LEU A 47 15.86 -8.21 -5.55
CA LEU A 47 16.34 -9.21 -4.58
C LEU A 47 17.38 -10.21 -5.14
N PRO A 48 17.21 -10.75 -6.37
CA PRO A 48 18.14 -11.76 -6.90
C PRO A 48 19.48 -11.18 -7.36
N ASP A 49 19.45 -10.01 -7.99
CA ASP A 49 20.60 -9.48 -8.75
C ASP A 49 21.31 -8.32 -8.02
N TYR A 50 20.57 -7.56 -7.20
CA TYR A 50 21.04 -6.32 -6.57
C TYR A 50 20.53 -6.20 -5.11
N PRO A 51 21.06 -6.99 -4.17
CA PRO A 51 20.56 -7.04 -2.79
C PRO A 51 20.68 -5.71 -2.05
N VAL A 52 21.73 -4.92 -2.32
CA VAL A 52 21.89 -3.58 -1.73
C VAL A 52 20.77 -2.64 -2.20
N ALA A 53 20.46 -2.64 -3.50
CA ALA A 53 19.36 -1.85 -4.06
C ALA A 53 18.01 -2.33 -3.50
N ALA A 54 17.84 -3.65 -3.32
CA ALA A 54 16.66 -4.22 -2.71
C ALA A 54 16.45 -3.77 -1.26
N VAL A 55 17.52 -3.71 -0.45
CA VAL A 55 17.46 -3.22 0.94
C VAL A 55 17.10 -1.74 0.97
N ILE A 56 17.73 -0.91 0.14
CA ILE A 56 17.45 0.54 0.10
C ILE A 56 15.99 0.79 -0.29
N THR A 57 15.53 0.16 -1.36
CA THR A 57 14.15 0.31 -1.83
C THR A 57 13.14 -0.28 -0.84
N GLY A 58 13.48 -1.37 -0.15
CA GLY A 58 12.69 -1.93 0.95
C GLY A 58 12.57 -0.99 2.15
N ALA A 59 13.67 -0.31 2.53
CA ALA A 59 13.66 0.69 3.59
C ALA A 59 12.78 1.90 3.23
N VAL A 60 12.88 2.38 1.97
CA VAL A 60 12.02 3.45 1.46
C VAL A 60 10.55 3.02 1.46
N ALA A 61 10.26 1.77 1.05
CA ALA A 61 8.91 1.21 1.08
C ALA A 61 8.34 1.20 2.52
N ALA A 62 9.12 0.73 3.49
CA ALA A 62 8.73 0.69 4.89
C ALA A 62 8.47 2.09 5.47
N TRP A 63 9.35 3.05 5.16
CA TRP A 63 9.18 4.45 5.56
C TRP A 63 7.91 5.08 4.97
N CYS A 64 7.67 4.90 3.68
CA CYS A 64 6.46 5.38 3.01
C CYS A 64 5.20 4.69 3.55
N ALA A 65 5.27 3.38 3.84
CA ALA A 65 4.16 2.65 4.46
C ALA A 65 3.84 3.19 5.86
N HIS A 66 4.86 3.48 6.66
CA HIS A 66 4.70 4.10 7.98
C HIS A 66 4.02 5.48 7.85
N ARG A 67 4.50 6.34 6.94
CA ARG A 67 3.88 7.63 6.68
C ARG A 67 2.44 7.53 6.17
N TRP A 68 2.15 6.57 5.28
CA TRP A 68 0.80 6.32 4.81
C TRP A 68 -0.12 5.90 5.97
N TRP A 69 0.37 4.98 6.82
CA TRP A 69 -0.37 4.46 7.96
C TRP A 69 -0.75 5.59 8.94
N HIS A 70 0.20 6.45 9.30
CA HIS A 70 0.00 7.54 10.25
C HIS A 70 -0.55 8.83 9.63
N GLY A 71 -0.44 9.02 8.31
CA GLY A 71 -0.88 10.21 7.57
C GLY A 71 -2.36 10.20 7.16
N GLY A 72 -3.14 9.25 7.68
CA GLY A 72 -4.58 9.12 7.42
C GLY A 72 -4.98 7.98 6.49
N GLY A 73 -4.02 7.24 5.93
CA GLY A 73 -4.30 5.98 5.21
C GLY A 73 -4.80 4.91 6.18
N GLY A 74 -3.99 4.56 7.18
CA GLY A 74 -4.33 3.52 8.17
C GLY A 74 -5.54 3.88 9.04
N ASP A 75 -5.59 5.11 9.57
CA ASP A 75 -6.73 5.57 10.38
C ASP A 75 -8.02 5.79 9.58
N GLY A 76 -7.90 6.09 8.29
CA GLY A 76 -9.03 6.12 7.36
C GLY A 76 -9.58 4.72 7.13
N THR A 77 -8.71 3.74 6.87
CA THR A 77 -9.08 2.33 6.71
C THR A 77 -9.69 1.76 8.00
N ARG A 78 -9.14 2.06 9.17
CA ARG A 78 -9.71 1.64 10.48
C ARG A 78 -11.11 2.21 10.70
N ARG A 79 -11.34 3.48 10.35
CA ARG A 79 -12.68 4.10 10.43
C ARG A 79 -13.65 3.45 9.46
N GLY A 80 -13.25 3.25 8.21
CA GLY A 80 -14.05 2.54 7.21
C GLY A 80 -14.42 1.11 7.65
N LEU A 81 -13.47 0.36 8.22
CA LEU A 81 -13.73 -0.98 8.76
C LEU A 81 -14.67 -0.95 9.98
N ARG A 82 -14.57 0.07 10.84
CA ARG A 82 -15.52 0.26 11.96
C ARG A 82 -16.94 0.53 11.47
N ASP A 83 -17.09 1.35 10.43
CA ASP A 83 -18.39 1.64 9.83
C ASP A 83 -18.95 0.43 9.08
N LEU A 84 -18.09 -0.35 8.41
CA LEU A 84 -18.47 -1.62 7.81
C LEU A 84 -18.98 -2.59 8.88
N ARG A 85 -18.26 -2.73 10.00
CA ARG A 85 -18.67 -3.56 11.14
C ARG A 85 -20.03 -3.15 11.72
N ARG A 86 -20.33 -1.85 11.74
CA ARG A 86 -21.64 -1.34 12.18
C ARG A 86 -22.77 -1.69 11.23
N ARG A 87 -22.49 -1.85 9.93
CA ARG A 87 -23.49 -2.22 8.91
C ARG A 87 -23.73 -3.72 8.81
N PHE A 88 -22.76 -4.55 9.21
CA PHE A 88 -22.95 -5.99 9.29
C PHE A 88 -23.72 -6.36 10.55
N THR A 89 -25.03 -6.54 10.39
CA THR A 89 -25.88 -7.16 11.41
C THR A 89 -25.51 -8.63 11.53
N ALA A 90 -25.01 -9.05 12.70
CA ALA A 90 -24.75 -10.46 12.97
C ALA A 90 -26.07 -11.24 12.86
N VAL A 91 -26.26 -11.95 11.74
CA VAL A 91 -27.39 -12.86 11.58
C VAL A 91 -27.15 -14.04 12.50
N ARG A 92 -27.78 -14.02 13.68
CA ARG A 92 -27.83 -15.17 14.58
C ARG A 92 -28.61 -16.27 13.86
N ARG A 93 -27.89 -17.23 13.29
CA ARG A 93 -28.50 -18.51 12.91
C ARG A 93 -28.84 -19.23 14.21
N THR A 94 -30.06 -19.09 14.69
CA THR A 94 -30.61 -20.04 15.66
C THR A 94 -30.69 -21.38 14.92
N ALA A 95 -29.87 -22.34 15.33
CA ALA A 95 -29.95 -23.69 14.81
C ALA A 95 -31.39 -24.20 14.97
N PRO A 96 -31.96 -24.90 13.98
CA PRO A 96 -33.29 -25.49 14.11
C PRO A 96 -33.26 -26.46 15.30
N VAL A 97 -34.15 -26.22 16.25
CA VAL A 97 -34.39 -27.16 17.35
C VAL A 97 -35.18 -28.31 16.75
N ALA A 98 -34.56 -29.49 16.74
CA ALA A 98 -35.19 -30.75 16.32
C ALA A 98 -36.17 -31.25 17.38
#